data_AF-A0A9X7YFA7-F1
#
_entry.id   AF-A0A9X7YFA7-F1
#
_cell.length_a   1.000
_cell.length_b   1.000
_cell.length_c   1.000
_cell.angle_alpha   90.00
_cell.angle_beta   90.00
_cell.angle_gamma   90.00
#
_symmetry.space_group_name_H-M   'P 1'
#
loop_
_entity.id
_entity.type
_entity.pdbx_description
1 polymer ?
#
loop_
_entity_poly.entity_id
_entity_poly.type
_entity_poly.pdbx_seq_one_letter_code
_entity_poly.pdbx_strand_id
1 'polypeptide(L)'
;MVAGFKSVRWPASCRNKWPASSESALVLDDWGSHGLTEQQRGDLLEIFEERYKRKSTLITAQLPVAQWHEMIGAPTIADAILDRLVHNAHRITLEGESMRKTRTAPLLTDTEKAEIITA
;
A
#
# COMPACT_ATOMS: atom_id res chain seq x y z
N MET A 1 -7.80 14.14 -8.26
CA MET A 1 -6.49 14.34 -7.61
C MET A 1 -5.63 13.12 -7.91
N VAL A 2 -4.75 13.22 -8.89
CA VAL A 2 -3.82 12.15 -9.27
C VAL A 2 -2.50 12.48 -8.57
N ALA A 3 -2.15 11.73 -7.52
CA ALA A 3 -0.80 11.78 -6.99
C ALA A 3 0.08 10.96 -7.93
N GLY A 4 0.56 11.62 -8.99
CA GLY A 4 1.58 11.06 -9.86
C GLY A 4 2.83 10.78 -9.04
N PHE A 5 3.32 9.54 -9.12
CA PHE A 5 4.66 9.14 -8.71
C PHE A 5 5.66 9.93 -9.57
N LYS A 6 5.90 11.19 -9.21
CA LYS A 6 6.91 12.01 -9.89
C LYS A 6 8.24 11.35 -9.60
N SER A 7 8.86 10.83 -10.65
CA SER A 7 10.30 10.66 -10.84
C SER A 7 11.09 11.48 -9.81
N VAL A 8 11.45 10.84 -8.70
CA VAL A 8 12.30 11.43 -7.69
C VAL A 8 13.73 11.24 -8.19
N ARG A 9 14.29 12.28 -8.81
CA ARG A 9 15.71 12.30 -9.18
C ARG A 9 16.52 12.68 -7.94
N TRP A 10 17.13 11.69 -7.30
CA TRP A 10 17.95 11.89 -6.12
C TRP A 10 19.41 12.22 -6.46
N PRO A 11 20.11 13.07 -5.67
CA PRO A 11 21.55 13.29 -5.80
C PRO A 11 22.35 11.99 -5.65
N ALA A 12 23.49 11.90 -6.35
CA ALA A 12 24.25 10.65 -6.53
C ALA A 12 24.70 9.98 -5.23
N SER A 13 24.77 10.72 -4.13
CA SER A 13 25.20 10.24 -2.81
C SER A 13 24.19 9.33 -2.10
N CYS A 14 22.92 9.30 -2.50
CA CYS A 14 21.93 8.37 -1.91
C CYS A 14 21.34 7.38 -2.92
N ARG A 15 22.04 7.18 -4.05
CA ARG A 15 21.63 6.30 -5.15
C ARG A 15 21.64 4.80 -4.77
N ASN A 16 22.28 4.42 -3.65
CA ASN A 16 22.50 3.03 -3.26
C ASN A 16 21.91 2.64 -1.88
N LYS A 17 21.12 3.51 -1.24
CA LYS A 17 20.40 3.17 -0.01
C LYS A 17 19.09 3.93 0.00
N TRP A 18 18.02 3.23 -0.35
CA TRP A 18 16.67 3.72 -0.11
C TRP A 18 16.56 4.06 1.38
N PRO A 19 16.34 5.32 1.81
CA PRO A 19 16.30 5.66 3.22
C PRO A 19 15.28 4.77 3.94
N ALA A 20 14.12 4.50 3.32
CA ALA A 20 13.05 3.64 3.87
C ALA A 20 13.47 2.16 4.14
N SER A 21 14.62 1.68 3.65
CA SER A 21 15.14 0.34 4.00
C SER A 21 15.91 0.38 5.32
N SER A 22 16.34 1.55 5.77
CA SER A 22 17.13 1.76 6.97
C SER A 22 16.30 1.78 8.26
N GLU A 23 15.01 2.10 8.18
CA GLU A 23 14.10 2.26 9.32
C GLU A 23 13.55 0.93 9.79
N SER A 24 13.34 0.86 11.10
CA SER A 24 12.82 -0.29 11.84
C SER A 24 11.50 -0.84 11.29
N ALA A 25 10.64 0.06 10.78
CA ALA A 25 9.33 -0.27 10.22
C ALA A 25 9.08 0.48 8.90
N LEU A 26 8.59 -0.24 7.90
CA LEU A 26 8.15 0.31 6.60
C LEU A 26 6.65 0.04 6.45
N VAL A 27 5.90 1.06 6.07
CA VAL A 27 4.46 0.95 5.79
C VAL A 27 4.22 1.20 4.31
N LEU A 28 3.63 0.23 3.63
CA LEU A 28 3.16 0.34 2.25
C LEU A 28 1.63 0.44 2.27
N ASP A 29 1.15 1.65 2.03
CA ASP A 29 -0.28 1.93 1.93
C ASP A 29 -0.79 1.65 0.50
N ASP A 30 -2.06 1.25 0.37
CA ASP A 30 -2.76 1.03 -0.90
C ASP A 30 -2.05 0.12 -1.93
N TRP A 31 -1.48 -1.00 -1.45
CA TRP A 31 -0.82 -1.98 -2.30
C TRP A 31 -1.79 -2.62 -3.30
N GLY A 32 -1.35 -2.63 -4.56
CA GLY A 32 -2.04 -3.28 -5.65
C GLY A 32 -3.18 -2.50 -6.29
N SER A 33 -3.21 -1.18 -6.10
CA SER A 33 -4.11 -0.31 -6.87
C SER A 33 -3.74 -0.23 -8.36
N HIS A 34 -2.47 -0.41 -8.71
CA HIS A 34 -1.95 -0.34 -10.08
C HIS A 34 -0.85 -1.39 -10.31
N GLY A 35 -0.70 -1.84 -11.56
CA GLY A 35 0.40 -2.72 -11.95
C GLY A 35 1.76 -2.02 -11.85
N LEU A 36 2.81 -2.80 -11.60
CA LEU A 36 4.18 -2.30 -11.43
C LEU A 36 4.92 -2.23 -12.78
N THR A 37 5.76 -1.22 -12.99
CA THR A 37 6.72 -1.22 -14.11
C THR A 37 7.86 -2.20 -13.84
N GLU A 38 8.66 -2.54 -14.85
CA GLU A 38 9.83 -3.43 -14.68
C GLU A 38 10.84 -2.87 -13.67
N GLN A 39 11.15 -1.56 -13.76
CA GLN A 39 12.04 -0.90 -12.81
C GLN A 39 11.48 -0.97 -11.38
N GLN A 40 10.20 -0.67 -11.19
CA GLN A 40 9.57 -0.71 -9.86
C GLN A 40 9.60 -2.10 -9.23
N ARG A 41 9.47 -3.16 -10.04
CA ARG A 41 9.58 -4.55 -9.56
C ARG A 41 10.99 -4.85 -9.05
N GLY A 42 12.02 -4.41 -9.78
CA GLY A 42 13.42 -4.54 -9.37
C GLY A 42 13.69 -3.79 -8.07
N ASP A 43 13.27 -2.52 -8.00
CA ASP A 43 13.46 -1.68 -6.81
C ASP A 43 12.76 -2.28 -5.58
N LEU A 44 11.55 -2.81 -5.73
CA LEU A 44 10.81 -3.45 -4.65
C LEU A 44 11.47 -4.74 -4.18
N LEU A 45 12.00 -5.55 -5.10
CA LEU A 45 12.72 -6.77 -4.76
C LEU A 45 13.95 -6.45 -3.89
N GLU A 46 14.74 -5.44 -4.28
CA GLU A 46 15.91 -5.00 -3.51
C GLU A 46 15.52 -4.57 -2.08
N ILE A 47 14.47 -3.75 -1.95
CA ILE A 47 13.97 -3.30 -0.64
C ILE A 47 13.53 -4.49 0.21
N PHE A 48 12.74 -5.41 -0.33
CA PHE A 48 12.26 -6.56 0.43
C PHE A 48 13.37 -7.53 0.78
N GLU A 49 14.39 -7.68 -0.07
CA GLU A 49 15.58 -8.47 0.22
C GLU A 49 16.42 -7.88 1.36
N GLU A 50 16.65 -6.57 1.38
CA GLU A 50 17.36 -5.92 2.48
C GLU A 50 16.64 -6.08 3.83
N ARG A 51 15.29 -6.02 3.80
CA ARG A 51 14.43 -6.07 5.00
C ARG A 51 14.10 -7.49 5.47
N TYR A 52 14.21 -8.49 4.60
CA TYR A 52 13.81 -9.87 4.88
C TYR A 52 14.44 -10.40 6.18
N LYS A 53 13.59 -10.87 7.11
CA LYS A 53 13.99 -11.38 8.44
C LYS A 53 14.82 -10.43 9.31
N ARG A 54 14.87 -9.14 8.98
CA ARG A 54 15.64 -8.12 9.73
C ARG A 54 14.78 -6.99 10.25
N LYS A 55 13.76 -6.56 9.50
CA LYS A 55 12.93 -5.39 9.81
C LYS A 55 11.47 -5.66 9.49
N SER A 56 10.57 -4.94 10.16
CA SER A 56 9.13 -5.12 10.00
C SER A 56 8.61 -4.37 8.79
N THR A 57 7.70 -4.99 8.04
CA THR A 57 7.00 -4.36 6.91
C THR A 57 5.50 -4.56 7.08
N LEU A 58 4.75 -3.47 7.09
CA LEU A 58 3.28 -3.47 7.10
C LEU A 58 2.80 -3.13 5.69
N ILE A 59 1.87 -3.92 5.18
CA ILE A 59 1.28 -3.70 3.86
C ILE A 59 -0.24 -3.68 4.03
N THR A 60 -0.87 -2.63 3.53
CA THR A 60 -2.32 -2.60 3.37
C THR A 60 -2.63 -2.75 1.89
N ALA A 61 -3.48 -3.70 1.54
CA ALA A 61 -3.83 -3.97 0.16
C ALA A 61 -5.35 -4.06 0.00
N GLN A 62 -5.83 -3.62 -1.16
CA GLN A 62 -7.24 -3.79 -1.53
C GLN A 62 -7.50 -5.16 -2.16
N LEU A 63 -6.47 -5.74 -2.79
CA LEU A 63 -6.57 -7.03 -3.47
C LEU A 63 -6.17 -8.17 -2.52
N PRO A 64 -6.84 -9.34 -2.61
CA PRO A 64 -6.41 -10.51 -1.88
C PRO A 64 -5.03 -10.97 -2.36
N VAL A 65 -4.24 -11.56 -1.45
CA VAL A 65 -2.86 -12.00 -1.72
C VAL A 65 -2.75 -12.92 -2.95
N ALA A 66 -3.78 -13.72 -3.24
CA ALA A 66 -3.82 -14.59 -4.40
C ALA A 66 -3.69 -13.84 -5.74
N GLN A 67 -4.10 -12.57 -5.80
CA GLN A 67 -4.01 -11.73 -7.00
C GLN A 67 -2.69 -10.95 -7.10
N TRP A 68 -1.87 -10.95 -6.04
CA TRP A 68 -0.64 -10.17 -6.03
C TRP A 68 0.37 -10.69 -7.06
N HIS A 69 0.42 -12.00 -7.28
CA HIS A 69 1.34 -12.58 -8.27
C HIS A 69 1.07 -12.04 -9.68
N GLU A 70 -0.19 -11.98 -10.09
CA GLU A 70 -0.61 -11.42 -11.39
C GLU A 70 -0.37 -9.91 -11.46
N MET A 71 -0.72 -9.19 -10.41
CA MET A 71 -0.57 -7.73 -10.30
C MET A 71 0.90 -7.29 -10.34
N ILE A 72 1.80 -8.01 -9.67
CA ILE A 72 3.25 -7.77 -9.77
C ILE A 72 3.70 -8.10 -11.19
N GLY A 73 3.22 -9.22 -11.75
CA GLY A 73 3.64 -9.77 -13.03
C GLY A 73 5.12 -10.18 -13.02
N ALA A 74 5.65 -10.59 -14.18
CA ALA A 74 7.01 -11.14 -14.29
C ALA A 74 7.22 -12.31 -13.27
N PRO A 75 6.76 -13.53 -13.61
CA PRO A 75 6.60 -14.64 -12.67
C PRO A 75 7.79 -14.86 -11.72
N THR A 76 9.02 -14.85 -12.25
CA THR A 76 10.23 -15.02 -11.45
C THR A 76 10.42 -13.96 -10.36
N ILE A 77 10.13 -12.69 -10.66
CA ILE A 77 10.23 -11.60 -9.67
C ILE A 77 9.06 -11.65 -8.70
N ALA A 78 7.86 -11.93 -9.21
CA ALA A 78 6.67 -12.09 -8.37
C ALA A 78 6.88 -13.20 -7.32
N ASP A 79 7.37 -14.37 -7.72
CA ASP A 79 7.71 -15.46 -6.80
C ASP A 79 8.74 -15.01 -5.76
N ALA A 80 9.82 -14.35 -6.19
CA ALA A 80 10.87 -13.88 -5.29
C ALA A 80 10.37 -12.86 -4.26
N ILE A 81 9.50 -11.93 -4.67
CA ILE A 81 8.88 -10.95 -3.79
C ILE A 81 7.90 -11.62 -2.82
N LEU A 82 7.02 -12.49 -3.33
CA LEU A 82 5.99 -13.14 -2.51
C LEU A 82 6.58 -14.12 -1.50
N ASP A 83 7.66 -14.82 -1.83
CA ASP A 83 8.40 -15.68 -0.89
C ASP A 83 8.97 -14.85 0.28
N ARG A 84 9.46 -13.64 0.00
CA ARG A 84 10.01 -12.76 1.05
C ARG A 84 8.92 -12.10 1.90
N LEU A 85 7.83 -11.68 1.27
CA LEU A 85 6.74 -10.97 1.95
C LEU A 85 5.75 -11.91 2.64
N VAL A 86 5.14 -12.81 1.89
CA VAL A 86 3.94 -13.54 2.31
C VAL A 86 4.29 -14.72 3.20
N HIS A 87 5.42 -15.37 2.97
CA HIS A 87 5.80 -16.59 3.70
C HIS A 87 5.85 -16.40 5.22
N ASN A 88 6.32 -15.23 5.68
CA ASN A 88 6.40 -14.90 7.11
C ASN A 88 5.35 -13.84 7.54
N ALA A 89 4.38 -13.50 6.69
CA ALA A 89 3.42 -12.46 6.99
C ALA A 89 2.31 -12.94 7.93
N HIS A 90 1.97 -12.11 8.91
CA HIS A 90 0.69 -12.19 9.59
C HIS A 90 -0.38 -11.52 8.73
N ARG A 91 -1.39 -12.30 8.33
CA ARG A 91 -2.47 -11.84 7.47
C ARG A 91 -3.69 -11.50 8.32
N ILE A 92 -4.15 -10.27 8.20
CA ILE A 92 -5.38 -9.80 8.84
C ILE A 92 -6.34 -9.41 7.73
N THR A 93 -7.41 -10.19 7.58
CA THR A 93 -8.51 -9.83 6.68
C THR A 93 -9.41 -8.85 7.42
N LEU A 94 -9.55 -7.64 6.89
CA LEU A 94 -10.47 -6.65 7.42
C LEU A 94 -11.86 -6.91 6.82
N GLU A 95 -12.86 -6.97 7.69
CA GLU A 95 -14.27 -7.15 7.33
C GLU A 95 -15.08 -5.95 7.85
N GLY A 96 -16.20 -5.66 7.19
CA GLY A 96 -17.12 -4.59 7.60
C GLY A 96 -17.25 -3.45 6.59
N GLU A 97 -18.12 -2.49 6.93
CA GLU A 97 -18.40 -1.34 6.07
C GLU A 97 -17.31 -0.27 6.16
N SER A 98 -17.24 0.57 5.12
CA SER A 98 -16.31 1.70 5.12
C SER A 98 -16.63 2.68 6.26
N MET A 99 -15.69 2.85 7.18
CA MET A 99 -15.74 3.84 8.26
C MET A 99 -15.87 5.29 7.75
N ARG A 100 -15.59 5.54 6.45
CA ARG A 100 -15.83 6.85 5.84
C ARG A 100 -17.33 7.19 5.80
N LYS A 101 -18.21 6.19 5.63
CA LYS A 101 -19.67 6.37 5.63
C LYS A 101 -20.19 6.78 7.00
N THR A 102 -19.64 6.19 8.07
CA THR A 102 -20.01 6.49 9.46
C THR A 102 -19.72 7.94 9.84
N ARG A 103 -18.70 8.56 9.23
CA ARG A 103 -18.35 9.97 9.45
C ARG A 103 -19.19 10.96 8.63
N THR A 104 -19.98 10.46 7.68
CA THR A 104 -20.88 11.26 6.83
C THR A 104 -22.34 11.14 7.27
N ALA A 105 -22.66 10.33 8.28
CA ALA A 105 -23.94 10.47 8.97
C ALA A 105 -23.97 11.91 9.51
N PRO A 106 -24.83 12.80 8.97
CA PRO A 106 -24.81 14.17 9.39
C PRO A 106 -25.30 14.17 10.84
N LEU A 107 -24.54 14.83 11.71
CA LEU A 107 -24.94 15.18 13.08
C LEU A 107 -26.09 16.20 13.07
N LEU A 108 -27.03 16.08 12.14
CA LEU A 108 -28.21 16.92 12.13
C LEU A 108 -29.20 16.25 13.08
N THR A 109 -29.36 16.89 14.23
CA THR A 109 -30.50 16.61 15.09
C THR A 109 -31.78 16.83 14.27
N ASP A 110 -32.85 16.08 14.57
CA ASP A 110 -34.07 16.06 13.75
C ASP A 110 -34.69 17.45 13.48
N THR A 111 -34.31 18.45 14.29
CA THR A 111 -34.62 19.88 14.12
C THR A 111 -34.14 20.47 12.79
N GLU A 112 -32.97 20.09 12.28
CA GLU A 112 -32.37 20.75 11.10
C GLU A 112 -32.87 20.19 9.76
N LYS A 113 -33.55 19.03 9.75
CA LYS A 113 -34.17 18.47 8.54
C LYS A 113 -35.43 19.22 8.12
N ALA A 114 -36.10 19.93 9.02
CA ALA A 114 -37.35 20.62 8.75
C ALA A 114 -37.16 21.94 7.97
N GLU A 115 -36.01 22.62 8.12
CA GLU A 115 -35.77 23.92 7.47
C GLU A 115 -35.37 23.81 5.99
N ILE A 116 -34.85 22.67 5.55
CA ILE A 116 -34.36 22.49 4.17
C ILE A 116 -35.50 22.22 3.18
N ILE A 117 -36.70 21.84 3.64
CA ILE A 117 -37.82 21.47 2.76
C ILE A 117 -38.72 22.68 2.42
N THR A 118 -38.53 23.85 3.04
CA THR A 118 -39.37 25.06 2.81
C THR A 118 -38.65 26.24 2.13
N ALA A 119 -37.39 26.07 1.69
CA ALA A 119 -36.65 27.09 0.94
C ALA A 119 -36.62 26.82 -0.57
#